data_AF-A0A0R2QB06-F1
#
_entry.id   AF-A0A0R2QB06-F1
#
_cell.length_a   1.000
_cell.length_b   1.000
_cell.length_c   1.000
_cell.angle_alpha   90.00
_cell.angle_beta   90.00
_cell.angle_gamma   90.00
#
_symmetry.space_group_name_H-M   'P 1'
#
loop_
_entity.id
_entity.type
_entity.pdbx_description
1 polymer ?
#
loop_
_entity_poly.entity_id
_entity_poly.type
_entity_poly.pdbx_seq_one_letter_code
_entity_poly.pdbx_strand_id
1 'polypeptide(L)'
;MFALLAVNFEPQIRGIIIVAIAVGVLIGGTYLVVGTNLGARLGFLVVLAGFFGWMAIMGSIWWVYGIGLVGRAPAWQPGEPTTIVRSSDLLDDAEIMLTPMKPSGDAVADAASASIALQSEGWLLLQESDPRRGQAVASADEIIQNQAEEFALGEYLSVAVYDKGGERWPKINESLDFFAFFHEPHYSLVEVAPIVPQRVEPGRAPARPVVDETQPRRYVYMLRDLGAKRQPSIFVTIGSTIIFLLLCRLLHVRDLRLRENTNADAGSRTLAKS
;
A
#
# COMPACT_ATOMS: atom_id res chain seq x y z
N MET A 1 -17.98 -24.37 -46.02
CA MET A 1 -18.54 -23.61 -44.89
C MET A 1 -17.71 -23.95 -43.66
N PHE A 2 -16.55 -23.30 -43.52
CA PHE A 2 -15.71 -23.40 -42.33
C PHE A 2 -15.98 -22.16 -41.49
N ALA A 3 -16.73 -22.32 -40.41
CA ALA A 3 -16.86 -21.29 -39.40
C ALA A 3 -15.50 -21.17 -38.69
N LEU A 4 -14.66 -20.25 -39.15
CA LEU A 4 -13.60 -19.72 -38.30
C LEU A 4 -14.32 -19.07 -37.11
N LEU A 5 -14.19 -19.67 -35.93
CA LEU A 5 -14.53 -19.05 -34.66
C LEU A 5 -13.66 -17.80 -34.52
N ALA A 6 -14.16 -16.68 -35.05
CA ALA A 6 -13.65 -15.37 -34.73
C ALA A 6 -13.96 -15.12 -33.26
N VAL A 7 -13.09 -15.59 -32.38
CA VAL A 7 -13.08 -15.20 -30.97
C VAL A 7 -12.73 -13.72 -30.97
N ASN A 8 -13.76 -12.88 -30.91
CA ASN A 8 -13.61 -11.46 -30.66
C ASN A 8 -12.84 -11.29 -29.34
N PHE A 9 -12.01 -10.25 -29.23
CA PHE A 9 -11.27 -9.98 -28.00
C PHE A 9 -12.25 -9.51 -26.92
N GLU A 10 -12.90 -10.47 -26.27
CA GLU A 10 -13.76 -10.24 -25.11
C GLU A 10 -12.95 -10.56 -23.86
N PRO A 11 -12.37 -9.55 -23.20
CA PRO A 11 -11.48 -9.76 -22.06
C PRO A 11 -12.17 -10.50 -20.91
N GLN A 12 -13.49 -10.38 -20.77
CA GLN A 12 -14.30 -11.06 -19.76
C GLN A 12 -14.37 -12.58 -20.02
N ILE A 13 -14.75 -13.00 -21.23
CA ILE A 13 -14.88 -14.42 -21.56
C ILE A 13 -13.52 -15.12 -21.51
N ARG A 14 -12.50 -14.48 -22.07
CA ARG A 14 -11.13 -15.02 -22.02
C ARG A 14 -10.65 -15.19 -20.58
N GLY A 15 -10.93 -14.22 -19.70
CA GLY A 15 -10.59 -14.33 -18.28
C GLY A 15 -11.23 -15.54 -17.61
N ILE A 16 -12.53 -15.75 -17.81
CA ILE A 16 -13.26 -16.90 -17.24
C ILE A 16 -12.71 -18.22 -17.77
N ILE A 17 -12.46 -18.32 -19.08
CA ILE A 17 -11.92 -19.54 -19.71
C ILE A 17 -10.52 -19.84 -19.16
N ILE A 18 -9.65 -18.83 -19.02
CA ILE A 18 -8.31 -19.03 -18.46
C ILE A 18 -8.39 -19.56 -17.03
N VAL A 19 -9.26 -19.00 -16.19
CA VAL A 19 -9.45 -19.47 -14.81
C VAL A 19 -9.99 -20.90 -14.79
N ALA A 20 -10.97 -21.22 -15.64
CA ALA A 20 -11.54 -22.57 -15.73
C ALA A 20 -10.49 -23.60 -16.18
N ILE A 21 -9.68 -23.28 -17.18
CA ILE A 21 -8.57 -24.13 -17.64
C ILE A 21 -7.51 -24.26 -16.54
N ALA A 22 -7.14 -23.16 -15.86
CA ALA A 22 -6.16 -23.21 -14.77
C ALA A 22 -6.63 -24.12 -13.64
N VAL A 23 -7.89 -24.01 -13.19
CA VAL A 23 -8.46 -24.89 -12.17
C VAL A 23 -8.51 -26.35 -12.65
N GLY A 24 -8.99 -26.58 -13.86
CA GLY A 24 -9.11 -27.94 -14.42
C GLY A 24 -7.77 -28.63 -14.61
N VAL A 25 -6.76 -27.93 -15.14
CA VAL A 25 -5.44 -28.49 -15.42
C VAL A 25 -4.61 -28.58 -14.14
N LEU A 26 -4.52 -27.51 -13.35
CA LEU A 26 -3.64 -27.47 -12.19
C LEU A 26 -4.19 -28.33 -11.04
N ILE A 27 -5.45 -28.12 -10.64
CA ILE A 27 -6.05 -28.84 -9.51
C ILE A 27 -6.60 -30.18 -9.99
N GLY A 28 -7.37 -30.18 -11.09
CA GLY A 28 -7.97 -31.40 -11.63
C GLY A 28 -6.92 -32.40 -12.14
N GLY A 29 -5.88 -31.94 -12.85
CA GLY A 29 -4.78 -32.80 -13.30
C GLY A 29 -4.03 -33.45 -12.14
N THR A 30 -3.66 -32.66 -11.13
CA THR A 30 -3.02 -33.19 -9.90
C THR A 30 -3.93 -34.19 -9.19
N TYR A 31 -5.24 -33.91 -9.13
CA TYR A 31 -6.22 -34.85 -8.56
C TYR A 31 -6.33 -36.17 -9.32
N LEU A 32 -6.32 -36.16 -10.65
CA LEU A 32 -6.38 -37.39 -11.45
C LEU A 32 -5.16 -38.28 -11.18
N VAL A 33 -3.95 -37.68 -11.16
CA VAL A 33 -2.70 -38.42 -10.92
C VAL A 33 -2.63 -39.00 -9.51
N VAL A 34 -3.00 -38.22 -8.49
CA VAL A 34 -2.98 -38.69 -7.10
C VAL A 34 -4.14 -39.66 -6.81
N GLY A 35 -5.31 -39.38 -7.38
CA GLY A 35 -6.53 -40.15 -7.21
C GLY A 35 -6.45 -41.56 -7.77
N THR A 36 -5.71 -41.78 -8.87
CA THR A 36 -5.48 -43.13 -9.42
C THR A 36 -4.61 -44.00 -8.50
N ASN A 37 -3.72 -43.39 -7.71
CA ASN A 37 -2.81 -44.13 -6.83
C ASN A 37 -3.39 -44.36 -5.43
N LEU A 38 -4.11 -43.36 -4.89
CA LEU A 38 -4.55 -43.35 -3.50
C LEU A 38 -6.08 -43.55 -3.32
N GLY A 39 -6.82 -43.62 -4.43
CA GLY A 39 -8.27 -43.65 -4.45
C GLY A 39 -8.90 -42.25 -4.38
N ALA A 40 -10.12 -42.12 -4.93
CA ALA A 40 -10.79 -40.83 -5.13
C ALA A 40 -10.94 -39.99 -3.85
N ARG A 41 -11.40 -40.59 -2.74
CA ARG A 41 -11.63 -39.86 -1.49
C ARG A 41 -10.35 -39.37 -0.82
N LEU A 42 -9.30 -40.20 -0.80
CA LEU A 42 -8.04 -39.79 -0.20
C LEU A 42 -7.27 -38.84 -1.12
N GLY A 43 -7.23 -39.13 -2.41
CA GLY A 43 -6.60 -38.26 -3.39
C GLY A 43 -7.17 -36.85 -3.34
N PHE A 44 -8.49 -36.71 -3.16
CA PHE A 44 -9.13 -35.40 -2.98
C PHE A 44 -8.60 -34.66 -1.74
N LEU A 45 -8.57 -35.31 -0.57
CA LEU A 45 -8.09 -34.68 0.67
C LEU A 45 -6.61 -34.28 0.58
N VAL A 46 -5.77 -35.11 -0.04
CA VAL A 46 -4.34 -34.84 -0.22
C VAL A 46 -4.12 -33.65 -1.17
N VAL A 47 -4.82 -33.61 -2.30
CA VAL A 47 -4.71 -32.52 -3.28
C VAL A 47 -5.22 -31.21 -2.69
N LEU A 48 -6.34 -31.25 -1.95
CA LEU A 48 -6.87 -30.08 -1.27
C LEU A 48 -5.91 -29.57 -0.18
N ALA A 49 -5.31 -30.46 0.60
CA ALA A 49 -4.28 -30.09 1.57
C ALA A 49 -3.05 -29.48 0.87
N GLY A 50 -2.58 -30.08 -0.21
CA GLY A 50 -1.48 -29.55 -1.02
C GLY A 50 -1.76 -28.15 -1.57
N PHE A 51 -2.97 -27.91 -2.07
CA PHE A 51 -3.38 -26.60 -2.58
C PHE A 51 -3.38 -25.53 -1.48
N PHE A 52 -3.97 -25.81 -0.31
CA PHE A 52 -3.96 -24.85 0.79
C PHE A 52 -2.58 -24.64 1.41
N GLY A 53 -1.73 -25.68 1.43
CA GLY A 53 -0.32 -25.54 1.82
C GLY A 53 0.46 -24.65 0.85
N TRP A 54 0.24 -24.81 -0.46
CA TRP A 54 0.81 -23.94 -1.47
C TRP A 54 0.31 -22.49 -1.35
N MET A 55 -1.01 -22.30 -1.13
CA MET A 55 -1.60 -20.98 -0.88
C MET A 55 -1.04 -20.32 0.38
N ALA A 56 -0.73 -21.08 1.43
CA ALA A 56 -0.11 -20.55 2.64
C ALA A 56 1.32 -20.06 2.39
N ILE A 57 2.09 -20.79 1.57
CA ILE A 57 3.45 -20.37 1.16
C ILE A 57 3.39 -19.13 0.26
N MET A 58 2.50 -19.11 -0.73
CA MET A 58 2.34 -17.93 -1.59
C MET A 58 1.85 -16.72 -0.82
N GLY A 59 0.88 -16.92 0.07
CA GLY A 59 0.38 -15.88 0.98
C GLY A 59 1.49 -15.30 1.85
N SER A 60 2.37 -16.13 2.41
CA SER A 60 3.47 -15.64 3.25
C SER A 60 4.49 -14.82 2.45
N ILE A 61 4.82 -15.23 1.22
CA ILE A 61 5.66 -14.45 0.29
C ILE A 61 4.98 -13.11 -0.03
N TRP A 62 3.70 -13.13 -0.39
CA TRP A 62 2.92 -11.92 -0.69
C TRP A 62 2.84 -10.98 0.50
N TRP A 63 2.70 -11.52 1.71
CA TRP A 63 2.68 -10.74 2.94
C TRP A 63 4.03 -10.07 3.22
N VAL A 64 5.15 -10.80 3.10
CA VAL A 64 6.50 -10.26 3.34
C VAL A 64 6.85 -9.17 2.34
N TYR A 65 6.66 -9.45 1.05
CA TYR A 65 7.07 -8.52 -0.02
C TYR A 65 5.99 -7.48 -0.35
N GLY A 66 4.75 -7.64 0.10
CA GLY A 66 3.64 -6.76 -0.26
C GLY A 66 3.31 -6.77 -1.76
N ILE A 67 3.36 -7.96 -2.36
CA ILE A 67 3.06 -8.23 -3.78
C ILE A 67 1.83 -9.15 -3.90
N GLY A 68 1.26 -9.28 -5.09
CA GLY A 68 0.10 -10.15 -5.34
C GLY A 68 -1.23 -9.40 -5.17
N LEU A 69 -2.12 -9.90 -4.32
CA LEU A 69 -3.34 -9.17 -3.96
C LEU A 69 -3.00 -8.11 -2.92
N VAL A 70 -2.81 -6.88 -3.39
CA VAL A 70 -2.38 -5.75 -2.59
C VAL A 70 -3.59 -4.88 -2.24
N GLY A 71 -3.63 -4.38 -1.00
CA GLY A 71 -4.62 -3.40 -0.56
C GLY A 71 -4.29 -1.99 -1.04
N ARG A 72 -4.96 -1.00 -0.45
CA ARG A 72 -4.72 0.42 -0.77
C ARG A 72 -3.26 0.80 -0.54
N ALA A 73 -2.64 1.38 -1.56
CA ALA A 73 -1.28 1.89 -1.51
C ALA A 73 -1.19 3.13 -0.60
N PRO A 74 0.00 3.41 -0.03
CA PRO A 74 0.22 4.61 0.75
C PRO A 74 0.08 5.85 -0.16
N ALA A 75 -0.71 6.83 0.27
CA ALA A 75 -0.96 8.06 -0.44
C ALA A 75 -0.95 9.25 0.53
N TRP A 76 -0.53 10.42 0.05
CA TRP A 76 -0.73 11.65 0.79
C TRP A 76 -2.21 12.02 0.72
N GLN A 77 -2.79 12.31 1.87
CA GLN A 77 -4.16 12.78 1.98
C GLN A 77 -4.17 14.18 2.62
N PRO A 78 -5.19 15.00 2.28
CA PRO A 78 -5.49 16.23 2.99
C PRO A 78 -5.43 16.05 4.51
N GLY A 79 -4.65 16.88 5.19
CA GLY A 79 -4.60 16.86 6.65
C GLY A 79 -5.83 17.55 7.26
N GLU A 80 -6.32 17.01 8.38
CA GLU A 80 -7.26 17.66 9.29
C GLU A 80 -6.46 18.40 10.38
N PRO A 81 -6.85 19.60 10.87
CA PRO A 81 -8.15 20.26 10.72
C PRO A 81 -8.29 21.21 9.51
N THR A 82 -7.18 21.70 8.94
CA THR A 82 -7.21 22.52 7.70
C THR A 82 -6.13 22.07 6.73
N THR A 83 -6.54 21.81 5.49
CA THR A 83 -5.64 21.29 4.43
C THR A 83 -4.84 22.41 3.75
N ILE A 84 -5.43 23.60 3.60
CA ILE A 84 -4.78 24.75 2.97
C ILE A 84 -4.84 25.91 3.95
N VAL A 85 -3.69 26.29 4.46
CA VAL A 85 -3.51 27.48 5.30
C VAL A 85 -3.06 28.62 4.39
N ARG A 86 -3.87 29.67 4.29
CA ARG A 86 -3.67 30.74 3.30
C ARG A 86 -2.59 31.76 3.69
N SER A 87 -2.15 31.73 4.94
CA SER A 87 -1.17 32.67 5.49
C SER A 87 -0.49 32.09 6.75
N SER A 88 0.72 32.56 7.06
CA SER A 88 1.54 32.03 8.15
C SER A 88 1.01 32.36 9.55
N ASP A 89 0.17 33.36 9.67
CA ASP A 89 -0.56 33.77 10.88
C ASP A 89 -1.76 32.87 11.22
N LEU A 90 -2.12 31.94 10.33
CA LEU A 90 -3.19 30.96 10.56
C LEU A 90 -2.64 29.56 10.85
N LEU A 91 -1.31 29.40 10.95
CA LEU A 91 -0.68 28.13 11.25
C LEU A 91 -0.87 27.70 12.72
N ASP A 92 -1.03 28.67 13.62
CA ASP A 92 -1.39 28.45 15.03
C ASP A 92 -2.88 28.13 15.19
N ASP A 93 -3.76 28.86 14.49
CA ASP A 93 -5.20 28.56 14.42
C ASP A 93 -5.48 27.18 13.80
N ALA A 94 -4.60 26.72 12.89
CA ALA A 94 -4.67 25.38 12.30
C ALA A 94 -4.10 24.26 13.20
N GLU A 95 -3.61 24.58 14.41
CA GLU A 95 -2.93 23.66 15.34
C GLU A 95 -1.68 22.97 14.75
N ILE A 96 -1.15 23.49 13.64
CA ILE A 96 0.06 22.98 12.97
C ILE A 96 1.31 23.51 13.69
N MET A 97 1.22 24.73 14.22
CA MET A 97 2.26 25.40 14.99
C MET A 97 1.75 25.76 16.39
N LEU A 98 2.57 25.58 17.42
CA LEU A 98 2.21 25.93 18.80
C LEU A 98 2.59 27.37 19.16
N THR A 99 3.54 27.94 18.43
CA THR A 99 4.02 29.31 18.62
C THR A 99 3.08 30.28 17.91
N PRO A 100 2.35 31.15 18.63
CA PRO A 100 1.47 32.12 17.98
C PRO A 100 2.32 33.15 17.23
N MET A 101 1.98 33.37 15.97
CA MET A 101 2.73 34.24 15.08
C MET A 101 1.98 35.55 14.86
N LYS A 102 2.63 36.68 15.11
CA LYS A 102 2.05 37.99 14.80
C LYS A 102 2.47 38.42 13.39
N PRO A 103 1.52 38.79 12.51
CA PRO A 103 1.87 39.23 11.16
C PRO A 103 2.68 40.54 11.23
N SER A 104 3.85 40.55 10.61
CA SER A 104 4.71 41.73 10.45
C SER A 104 4.21 42.65 9.32
N GLY A 105 3.33 42.14 8.46
CA GLY A 105 2.80 42.85 7.29
C GLY A 105 3.71 42.80 6.06
N ASP A 106 4.75 41.95 6.11
CA ASP A 106 5.65 41.64 5.01
C ASP A 106 5.65 40.11 4.81
N ALA A 107 5.10 39.66 3.68
CA ALA A 107 4.90 38.24 3.40
C ALA A 107 6.21 37.44 3.34
N VAL A 108 7.34 38.09 3.03
CA VAL A 108 8.65 37.42 2.98
C VAL A 108 9.24 37.26 4.38
N ALA A 109 9.15 38.30 5.22
CA ALA A 109 9.61 38.27 6.60
C ALA A 109 8.77 37.31 7.46
N ASP A 110 7.45 37.28 7.22
CA ASP A 110 6.52 36.37 7.90
C ASP A 110 6.78 34.90 7.51
N ALA A 111 7.08 34.60 6.25
CA ALA A 111 7.47 33.25 5.85
C ALA A 111 8.81 32.80 6.45
N ALA A 112 9.80 33.71 6.51
CA ALA A 112 11.10 33.41 7.09
C ALA A 112 11.00 33.10 8.59
N SER A 113 10.18 33.86 9.34
CA SER A 113 9.96 33.60 10.76
C SER A 113 9.12 32.33 11.00
N ALA A 114 8.17 31.99 10.12
CA ALA A 114 7.43 30.73 10.18
C ALA A 114 8.36 29.54 9.96
N SER A 115 9.33 29.64 9.03
CA SER A 115 10.30 28.57 8.79
C SER A 115 11.19 28.27 10.01
N ILE A 116 11.54 29.29 10.79
CA ILE A 116 12.34 29.15 12.02
C ILE A 116 11.49 28.54 13.12
N ALA A 117 10.24 29.00 13.28
CA ALA A 117 9.31 28.47 14.26
C ALA A 117 8.99 26.99 14.00
N LEU A 118 8.68 26.62 12.75
CA LEU A 118 8.47 25.22 12.35
C LEU A 118 9.68 24.34 12.69
N GLN A 119 10.89 24.78 12.35
CA GLN A 119 12.11 24.02 12.68
C GLN A 119 12.31 23.85 14.20
N SER A 120 11.96 24.87 15.00
CA SER A 120 12.03 24.79 16.46
C SER A 120 11.03 23.80 17.06
N GLU A 121 9.92 23.54 16.36
CA GLU A 121 8.86 22.62 16.76
C GLU A 121 9.05 21.19 16.20
N GLY A 122 10.23 20.92 15.65
CA GLY A 122 10.65 19.59 15.18
C GLY A 122 10.29 19.27 13.74
N TRP A 123 9.92 20.27 12.92
CA TRP A 123 9.75 20.09 11.48
C TRP A 123 11.09 20.08 10.75
N LEU A 124 11.32 19.07 9.92
CA LEU A 124 12.56 18.93 9.15
C LEU A 124 12.39 19.53 7.76
N LEU A 125 13.17 20.56 7.43
CA LEU A 125 13.21 21.15 6.09
C LEU A 125 13.92 20.19 5.12
N LEU A 126 13.19 19.76 4.09
CA LEU A 126 13.72 18.91 3.03
C LEU A 126 14.55 19.73 2.03
N GLN A 127 15.74 19.22 1.70
CA GLN A 127 16.59 19.81 0.67
C GLN A 127 16.02 19.56 -0.72
N GLU A 128 16.36 20.42 -1.70
CA GLU A 128 15.87 20.29 -3.08
C GLU A 128 16.27 18.97 -3.76
N SER A 129 17.36 18.35 -3.31
CA SER A 129 17.86 17.08 -3.82
C SER A 129 17.17 15.85 -3.24
N ASP A 130 16.34 16.00 -2.20
CA ASP A 130 15.68 14.86 -1.56
C ASP A 130 14.47 14.39 -2.41
N PRO A 131 14.40 13.10 -2.81
CA PRO A 131 13.25 12.55 -3.51
C PRO A 131 11.91 12.72 -2.78
N ARG A 132 11.92 12.83 -1.44
CA ARG A 132 10.70 13.03 -0.62
C ARG A 132 10.02 14.35 -0.95
N ARG A 133 10.80 15.40 -1.19
CA ARG A 133 10.31 16.72 -1.59
C ARG A 133 9.49 16.64 -2.87
N GLY A 134 10.01 15.96 -3.89
CA GLY A 134 9.32 15.80 -5.18
C GLY A 134 7.98 15.06 -5.05
N GLN A 135 7.91 14.03 -4.20
CA GLN A 135 6.65 13.31 -3.95
C GLN A 135 5.62 14.17 -3.24
N ALA A 136 6.03 14.92 -2.22
CA ALA A 136 5.14 15.80 -1.45
C ALA A 136 4.62 16.96 -2.30
N VAL A 137 5.47 17.59 -3.12
CA VAL A 137 5.07 18.66 -4.05
C VAL A 137 4.05 18.13 -5.05
N ALA A 138 4.29 16.98 -5.68
CA ALA A 138 3.37 16.43 -6.67
C ALA A 138 1.99 16.11 -6.09
N SER A 139 1.90 15.63 -4.84
CA SER A 139 0.62 15.43 -4.16
C SER A 139 -0.04 16.74 -3.72
N ALA A 140 0.74 17.75 -3.30
CA ALA A 140 0.22 19.08 -3.01
C ALA A 140 -0.39 19.72 -4.26
N ASP A 141 0.27 19.55 -5.42
CA ASP A 141 -0.22 20.04 -6.71
C ASP A 141 -1.57 19.43 -7.06
N GLU A 142 -1.73 18.11 -6.87
CA GLU A 142 -3.01 17.43 -7.09
C GLU A 142 -4.12 18.01 -6.19
N ILE A 143 -3.82 18.26 -4.90
CA ILE A 143 -4.79 18.80 -3.95
C ILE A 143 -5.18 20.24 -4.31
N ILE A 144 -4.20 21.10 -4.64
CA ILE A 144 -4.46 22.51 -5.00
C ILE A 144 -5.29 22.60 -6.29
N GLN A 145 -4.93 21.82 -7.32
CA GLN A 145 -5.53 21.93 -8.65
C GLN A 145 -6.89 21.22 -8.73
N ASN A 146 -6.99 19.98 -8.24
CA ASN A 146 -8.17 19.14 -8.47
C ASN A 146 -9.15 19.15 -7.30
N GLN A 147 -8.68 19.33 -6.07
CA GLN A 147 -9.54 19.22 -4.89
C GLN A 147 -10.00 20.59 -4.37
N ALA A 148 -9.09 21.58 -4.36
CA ALA A 148 -9.41 22.93 -3.89
C ALA A 148 -9.75 23.92 -5.02
N GLU A 149 -9.40 23.61 -6.27
CA GLU A 149 -9.55 24.47 -7.46
C GLU A 149 -9.10 25.93 -7.22
N GLU A 150 -8.10 26.13 -6.34
CA GLU A 150 -7.77 27.48 -5.83
C GLU A 150 -6.75 28.21 -6.73
N PHE A 151 -6.02 27.46 -7.57
CA PHE A 151 -5.07 27.98 -8.54
C PHE A 151 -4.99 27.10 -9.79
N ALA A 152 -4.76 27.72 -10.94
CA ALA A 152 -4.48 27.01 -12.18
C ALA A 152 -3.00 26.64 -12.33
N LEU A 153 -2.73 25.66 -13.19
CA LEU A 153 -1.38 25.16 -13.45
C LEU A 153 -0.48 26.28 -14.00
N GLY A 154 0.58 26.62 -13.26
CA GLY A 154 1.53 27.69 -13.61
C GLY A 154 1.36 29.01 -12.85
N GLU A 155 0.38 29.12 -11.95
CA GLU A 155 0.14 30.33 -11.12
C GLU A 155 0.86 30.30 -9.77
N TYR A 156 1.54 29.20 -9.42
CA TYR A 156 2.20 29.03 -8.14
C TYR A 156 3.50 28.22 -8.24
N LEU A 157 4.42 28.45 -7.28
CA LEU A 157 5.69 27.75 -7.15
C LEU A 157 5.83 27.15 -5.74
N SER A 158 6.19 25.87 -5.64
CA SER A 158 6.54 25.24 -4.37
C SER A 158 7.93 25.71 -3.90
N VAL A 159 7.99 26.43 -2.78
CA VAL A 159 9.23 27.01 -2.24
C VAL A 159 9.92 26.00 -1.32
N ALA A 160 9.26 25.62 -0.22
CA ALA A 160 9.81 24.75 0.82
C ALA A 160 8.88 23.57 1.11
N VAL A 161 9.46 22.47 1.61
CA VAL A 161 8.70 21.32 2.11
C VAL A 161 9.27 20.93 3.46
N TYR A 162 8.39 20.76 4.43
CA TYR A 162 8.72 20.34 5.79
C TYR A 162 8.10 18.98 6.07
N ASP A 163 8.88 18.05 6.63
CA ASP A 163 8.41 16.72 7.05
C ASP A 163 8.44 16.62 8.59
N LYS A 164 7.45 15.92 9.18
CA LYS A 164 7.40 15.61 10.61
C LYS A 164 6.88 14.20 10.86
N GLY A 165 7.59 13.46 11.73
CA GLY A 165 7.22 12.11 12.13
C GLY A 165 7.60 11.04 11.11
N GLY A 166 6.78 9.99 11.01
CA GLY A 166 7.02 8.86 10.11
C GLY A 166 8.05 7.84 10.59
N GLU A 167 8.39 7.86 11.89
CA GLU A 167 9.18 6.79 12.49
C GLU A 167 8.37 5.49 12.56
N ARG A 168 9.06 4.37 12.29
CA ARG A 168 8.48 3.02 12.27
C ARG A 168 9.13 2.18 13.36
N TRP A 169 8.37 1.37 14.07
CA TRP A 169 8.88 0.49 15.13
C TRP A 169 8.11 -0.83 15.17
N PRO A 170 8.67 -1.91 15.76
CA PRO A 170 10.05 -2.07 16.23
C PRO A 170 11.05 -2.31 15.08
N LYS A 171 12.20 -1.62 15.12
CA LYS A 171 13.32 -1.83 14.18
C LYS A 171 14.25 -2.89 14.74
N ILE A 172 14.40 -4.02 14.06
CA ILE A 172 15.36 -5.07 14.44
C ILE A 172 16.78 -4.67 14.01
N ASN A 173 16.91 -3.94 12.90
CA ASN A 173 18.13 -3.30 12.40
C ASN A 173 17.74 -2.21 11.37
N GLU A 174 18.64 -1.29 10.99
CA GLU A 174 18.36 -0.26 9.96
C GLU A 174 18.06 -0.85 8.57
N SER A 175 18.54 -2.07 8.28
CA SER A 175 18.33 -2.76 7.00
C SER A 175 17.15 -3.75 6.99
N LEU A 176 16.68 -4.20 8.16
CA LEU A 176 15.60 -5.18 8.29
C LEU A 176 14.31 -4.52 8.79
N ASP A 177 13.78 -3.60 7.98
CA ASP A 177 12.54 -2.84 8.25
C ASP A 177 11.25 -3.63 7.96
N PHE A 178 11.35 -4.93 7.63
CA PHE A 178 10.19 -5.75 7.26
C PHE A 178 9.21 -6.02 8.41
N PHE A 179 9.69 -5.92 9.66
CA PHE A 179 8.96 -6.17 10.91
C PHE A 179 8.48 -4.90 11.61
N ALA A 180 8.64 -3.71 11.02
CA ALA A 180 8.10 -2.48 11.59
C ALA A 180 6.58 -2.40 11.34
N PHE A 181 5.79 -2.90 12.29
CA PHE A 181 4.34 -2.97 12.21
C PHE A 181 3.65 -1.68 12.66
N PHE A 182 4.28 -0.92 13.55
CA PHE A 182 3.75 0.33 14.07
C PHE A 182 4.48 1.50 13.44
N HIS A 183 3.77 2.60 13.28
CA HIS A 183 4.31 3.84 12.75
C HIS A 183 3.69 5.01 13.48
N GLU A 184 4.48 6.06 13.67
CA GLU A 184 3.95 7.36 14.04
C GLU A 184 3.31 8.02 12.80
N PRO A 185 2.30 8.88 13.00
CA PRO A 185 1.77 9.70 11.92
C PRO A 185 2.90 10.45 11.21
N HIS A 186 2.86 10.49 9.88
CA HIS A 186 3.84 11.20 9.07
C HIS A 186 3.12 12.35 8.38
N TYR A 187 3.53 13.56 8.72
CA TYR A 187 2.98 14.79 8.17
C TYR A 187 3.99 15.42 7.24
N SER A 188 3.50 16.08 6.20
CA SER A 188 4.30 17.03 5.44
C SER A 188 3.54 18.33 5.22
N LEU A 189 4.30 19.41 5.15
CA LEU A 189 3.82 20.76 4.95
C LEU A 189 4.53 21.32 3.72
N VAL A 190 3.79 21.59 2.66
CA VAL A 190 4.33 22.16 1.42
C VAL A 190 4.00 23.63 1.38
N GLU A 191 5.03 24.46 1.32
CA GLU A 191 4.92 25.91 1.19
C GLU A 191 4.86 26.28 -0.30
N VAL A 192 3.78 26.95 -0.68
CA VAL A 192 3.45 27.35 -2.04
C VAL A 192 3.30 28.87 -2.10
N ALA A 193 4.03 29.50 -3.01
CA ALA A 193 3.94 30.94 -3.22
C ALA A 193 3.35 31.23 -4.61
N PRO A 194 2.41 32.20 -4.74
CA PRO A 194 1.87 32.59 -6.03
C PRO A 194 2.97 33.20 -6.93
N ILE A 195 2.80 33.07 -8.24
CA ILE A 195 3.74 33.57 -9.26
C ILE A 195 3.15 34.84 -9.88
N VAL A 196 4.01 35.84 -10.11
CA VAL A 196 3.61 37.03 -10.89
C VAL A 196 3.31 36.62 -12.34
N PRO A 197 2.14 36.95 -12.92
CA PRO A 197 1.81 36.58 -14.29
C PRO A 197 2.85 37.11 -15.29
N GLN A 198 3.61 36.20 -15.89
CA GLN A 198 4.63 36.55 -16.88
C GLN A 198 4.03 36.53 -18.28
N ARG A 199 4.33 37.56 -19.09
CA ARG A 199 3.87 37.62 -20.47
C ARG A 199 4.56 36.55 -21.31
N VAL A 200 3.76 35.69 -21.95
CA VAL A 200 4.25 34.72 -22.92
C VAL A 200 4.32 35.37 -24.31
N GLU A 201 5.52 35.62 -24.80
CA GLU A 201 5.74 36.06 -26.18
C GLU A 201 5.87 34.81 -27.08
N PRO A 202 5.08 34.68 -28.16
CA PRO A 202 5.18 33.55 -29.08
C PRO A 202 6.60 33.41 -29.65
N GLY A 203 7.24 32.26 -29.43
CA GLY A 203 8.57 31.93 -29.97
C GLY A 203 9.76 32.18 -29.05
N ARG A 204 9.55 32.73 -27.84
CA ARG A 204 10.59 32.81 -26.79
C ARG A 204 10.35 31.74 -25.73
N ALA A 205 11.42 31.17 -25.18
CA ALA A 205 11.30 30.28 -24.03
C ALA A 205 10.58 31.01 -22.89
N PRO A 206 9.60 30.37 -22.20
CA PRO A 206 8.94 30.95 -21.05
C PRO A 206 9.97 31.47 -20.06
N ALA A 207 9.80 32.69 -19.58
CA ALA A 207 10.68 33.24 -18.56
C ALA A 207 10.54 32.41 -17.26
N ARG A 208 11.63 32.35 -16.49
CA ARG A 208 11.61 31.60 -15.23
C ARG A 208 10.58 32.22 -14.31
N PRO A 209 9.66 31.43 -13.72
CA PRO A 209 8.64 31.96 -12.82
C PRO A 209 9.30 32.67 -11.64
N VAL A 210 8.83 33.88 -11.35
CA VAL A 210 9.28 34.71 -10.22
C VAL A 210 8.14 34.77 -9.22
N VAL A 211 8.45 34.44 -7.97
CA VAL A 211 7.50 34.45 -6.86
C VAL A 211 7.00 35.87 -6.61
N ASP A 212 5.70 36.01 -6.41
CA ASP A 212 5.08 37.26 -5.97
C ASP A 212 5.29 37.45 -4.46
N GLU A 213 6.17 38.39 -4.10
CA GLU A 213 6.49 38.73 -2.71
C GLU A 213 5.40 39.56 -2.02
N THR A 214 4.37 40.03 -2.76
CA THR A 214 3.31 40.88 -2.21
C THR A 214 2.14 40.12 -1.61
N GLN A 215 2.02 38.82 -1.94
CA GLN A 215 0.93 37.97 -1.47
C GLN A 215 1.42 36.99 -0.41
N PRO A 216 0.56 36.63 0.57
CA PRO A 216 0.92 35.65 1.58
C PRO A 216 1.17 34.28 0.93
N ARG A 217 2.17 33.57 1.46
CA ARG A 217 2.47 32.19 1.06
C ARG A 217 1.40 31.26 1.65
N ARG A 218 1.01 30.25 0.87
CA ARG A 218 0.06 29.22 1.27
C ARG A 218 0.81 27.98 1.74
N TYR A 219 0.28 27.31 2.75
CA TYR A 219 0.83 26.07 3.28
C TYR A 219 -0.19 24.96 3.07
N VAL A 220 0.22 23.90 2.37
CA VAL A 220 -0.59 22.69 2.19
C VAL A 220 -0.14 21.67 3.21
N TYR A 221 -1.03 21.37 4.15
CA TYR A 221 -0.82 20.37 5.19
C TYR A 221 -1.39 19.04 4.75
N MET A 222 -0.55 18.01 4.74
CA MET A 222 -0.93 16.66 4.33
C MET A 222 -0.46 15.61 5.33
N LEU A 223 -1.32 14.61 5.51
CA LEU A 223 -1.03 13.42 6.28
C LEU A 223 -0.71 12.27 5.33
N ARG A 224 0.37 11.54 5.58
CA ARG A 224 0.68 10.30 4.86
C ARG A 224 -0.24 9.20 5.38
N ASP A 225 -1.27 8.86 4.62
CA ASP A 225 -2.00 7.63 4.87
C ASP A 225 -1.18 6.45 4.32
N LEU A 226 -0.68 5.59 5.20
CA LEU A 226 0.12 4.42 4.80
C LEU A 226 -0.71 3.32 4.12
N GLY A 227 -2.04 3.41 4.20
CA GLY A 227 -2.97 2.47 3.58
C GLY A 227 -2.89 1.07 4.17
N ALA A 228 -3.62 0.16 3.52
CA ALA A 228 -3.81 -1.22 3.96
C ALA A 228 -3.07 -2.22 3.06
N LYS A 229 -1.87 -1.84 2.56
CA LYS A 229 -1.15 -2.55 1.49
C LYS A 229 -1.08 -4.08 1.69
N ARG A 230 -0.81 -4.54 2.92
CA ARG A 230 -0.58 -5.97 3.26
C ARG A 230 -1.81 -6.69 3.83
N GLN A 231 -2.91 -5.99 4.12
CA GLN A 231 -4.07 -6.61 4.77
C GLN A 231 -4.67 -7.78 3.98
N PRO A 232 -4.88 -7.67 2.64
CA PRO A 232 -5.46 -8.79 1.89
C PRO A 232 -4.58 -10.04 1.90
N SER A 233 -3.25 -9.87 1.78
CA SER A 233 -2.30 -10.98 1.82
C SER A 233 -2.28 -11.68 3.18
N ILE A 234 -2.45 -10.93 4.28
CA ILE A 234 -2.56 -11.49 5.64
C ILE A 234 -3.78 -12.42 5.74
N PHE A 235 -4.95 -11.98 5.29
CA PHE A 235 -6.16 -12.80 5.35
C PHE A 235 -6.03 -14.09 4.54
N VAL A 236 -5.43 -14.02 3.35
CA VAL A 236 -5.16 -15.21 2.52
C VAL A 236 -4.22 -16.17 3.24
N THR A 237 -3.14 -15.67 3.84
CA THR A 237 -2.14 -16.50 4.53
C THR A 237 -2.75 -17.19 5.75
N ILE A 238 -3.42 -16.45 6.63
CA ILE A 238 -4.01 -17.00 7.85
C ILE A 238 -5.15 -17.98 7.49
N GLY A 239 -6.04 -17.59 6.57
CA GLY A 239 -7.15 -18.44 6.14
C GLY A 239 -6.68 -19.76 5.52
N SER A 240 -5.71 -19.70 4.61
CA SER A 240 -5.15 -20.91 3.98
C SER A 240 -4.36 -21.78 4.97
N THR A 241 -3.62 -21.18 5.90
CA THR A 241 -2.87 -21.92 6.94
C THR A 241 -3.82 -22.67 7.87
N ILE A 242 -4.93 -22.04 8.30
CA ILE A 242 -5.93 -22.70 9.15
C ILE A 242 -6.54 -23.90 8.41
N ILE A 243 -6.97 -23.72 7.17
CA ILE A 243 -7.57 -24.81 6.38
C ILE A 243 -6.55 -25.93 6.14
N PHE A 244 -5.30 -25.59 5.83
CA PHE A 244 -4.22 -26.55 5.67
C PHE A 244 -4.02 -27.41 6.93
N LEU A 245 -3.91 -26.78 8.11
CA LEU A 245 -3.72 -27.49 9.37
C LEU A 245 -4.92 -28.39 9.72
N LEU A 246 -6.15 -27.94 9.43
CA LEU A 246 -7.35 -28.76 9.60
C LEU A 246 -7.34 -30.00 8.69
N LEU A 247 -6.93 -29.85 7.42
CA LEU A 247 -6.82 -30.97 6.48
C LEU A 247 -5.69 -31.94 6.87
N CYS A 248 -4.54 -31.43 7.30
CA CYS A 248 -3.46 -32.26 7.85
C CYS A 248 -3.92 -33.04 9.09
N ARG A 249 -4.71 -32.42 9.98
CA ARG A 249 -5.29 -33.10 11.13
C ARG A 249 -6.26 -34.22 10.70
N LEU A 250 -7.12 -33.98 9.71
CA LEU A 250 -8.04 -35.00 9.21
C LEU A 250 -7.29 -36.19 8.61
N LEU A 251 -6.26 -35.94 7.80
CA LEU A 251 -5.38 -36.98 7.25
C LEU A 251 -4.67 -37.75 8.35
N HIS A 252 -4.15 -37.06 9.36
CA HIS A 252 -3.48 -37.68 10.50
C HIS A 252 -4.41 -38.61 11.30
N VAL A 253 -5.61 -38.15 11.64
CA VAL A 253 -6.60 -38.96 12.37
C VAL A 253 -7.01 -40.19 11.56
N ARG A 254 -7.15 -40.06 10.23
CA ARG A 254 -7.43 -41.19 9.35
C ARG A 254 -6.30 -42.22 9.40
N ASP A 255 -5.05 -41.79 9.28
CA ASP A 255 -3.91 -42.71 9.28
C ASP A 255 -3.75 -43.43 10.62
N LEU A 256 -4.07 -42.78 11.74
CA LEU A 256 -4.13 -43.43 13.05
C LEU A 256 -5.19 -44.55 13.08
N ARG A 257 -6.42 -44.26 12.66
CA ARG A 257 -7.50 -45.26 12.60
C ARG A 257 -7.15 -46.46 11.70
N LEU A 258 -6.47 -46.22 10.59
CA LEU A 258 -6.02 -47.29 9.71
C LEU A 258 -4.98 -48.20 10.36
N ARG A 259 -4.03 -47.60 11.10
CA ARG A 259 -3.02 -48.36 11.85
C ARG A 259 -3.68 -49.23 12.93
N GLU A 260 -4.63 -48.67 13.67
CA GLU A 260 -5.41 -49.41 14.67
C GLU A 260 -6.13 -50.62 14.05
N ASN A 261 -6.86 -50.41 12.94
CA ASN A 261 -7.56 -51.49 12.25
C ASN A 261 -6.61 -52.56 11.69
N THR A 262 -5.49 -52.14 11.10
CA THR A 262 -4.49 -53.07 10.54
C THR A 262 -3.85 -53.91 11.64
N ASN A 263 -3.56 -53.31 12.79
CA ASN A 263 -3.02 -54.01 13.96
C ASN A 263 -4.02 -55.00 14.56
N ALA A 264 -5.31 -54.63 14.63
CA ALA A 264 -6.37 -55.52 15.07
C ALA A 264 -6.54 -56.74 14.16
N ASP A 265 -6.50 -56.54 12.83
CA ASP A 265 -6.54 -57.62 11.84
C ASP A 265 -5.30 -58.53 11.90
N ALA A 266 -4.11 -57.98 12.16
CA ALA A 266 -2.90 -58.77 12.36
C ALA A 266 -2.99 -59.65 13.62
N GLY A 267 -3.54 -59.09 14.72
CA GLY A 267 -3.78 -59.82 15.96
C GLY A 267 -4.76 -60.98 15.79
N SER A 268 -5.88 -60.75 15.09
CA SER A 268 -6.90 -61.79 14.85
C SER A 268 -6.38 -62.94 13.98
N ARG A 269 -5.59 -62.65 12.94
CA ARG A 269 -4.95 -63.68 12.09
C ARG A 269 -3.91 -64.52 12.83
N THR A 270 -3.26 -63.96 13.84
CA THR A 270 -2.27 -64.68 14.65
C THR A 270 -2.95 -65.65 15.60
N LEU A 271 -4.06 -65.24 16.25
CA LEU A 271 -4.90 -66.10 17.08
C LEU A 271 -5.59 -67.23 16.30
N ALA A 272 -5.94 -66.99 15.03
CA ALA A 272 -6.57 -68.02 14.18
C ALA A 272 -5.57 -69.11 13.68
N LYS A 273 -4.26 -68.91 13.87
CA LYS A 273 -3.21 -69.86 13.46
C LYS A 273 -2.60 -70.66 14.61
N SER A 274 -2.90 -70.32 15.87
CA SER A 274 -2.56 -71.09 17.07
C SER A 274 -3.65 -72.08 17.42
#